data_AF-A0A2K8Z2J7-F1
#
_entry.id   AF-A0A2K8Z2J7-F1
#
_cell.length_a   1.000
_cell.length_b   1.000
_cell.length_c   1.000
_cell.angle_alpha   90.00
_cell.angle_beta   90.00
_cell.angle_gamma   90.00
#
_symmetry.space_group_name_H-M   'P 1'
#
loop_
_entity.id
_entity.type
_entity.pdbx_description
1 polymer ?
#
loop_
_entity_poly.entity_id
_entity_poly.type
_entity_poly.pdbx_seq_one_letter_code
_entity_poly.pdbx_strand_id
1 'polypeptide(L)'
;MDQKPHDDLAGYDALKIKIKTGDEHFHSKGRLLDTTLLDFWRWSSSDLVNNTLRGKLAEYLVTQALGIASSLRTEWDSFDLMTSTGLQIEVKSAAYLQSWYHKKLSSISFGIRPTLGWDAAVG
;
A
#
# COMPACT_ATOMS: atom_id res chain seq x y z
N MET A 1 43.88 22.65 15.70
CA MET A 1 43.31 21.31 15.95
C MET A 1 41.83 21.57 16.20
N ASP A 2 41.05 21.71 15.14
CA ASP A 2 39.61 21.97 15.23
C ASP A 2 38.88 20.63 15.30
N GLN A 3 38.24 20.37 16.43
CA GLN A 3 37.29 19.27 16.57
C GLN A 3 35.99 19.67 15.86
N LYS A 4 35.60 18.92 14.83
CA LYS A 4 34.24 19.00 14.27
C LYS A 4 33.21 18.69 15.39
N PRO A 5 32.07 19.38 15.44
CA PRO A 5 30.99 18.99 16.31
C PRO A 5 30.51 17.59 15.90
N HIS A 6 30.43 16.68 16.88
CA HIS A 6 29.72 15.43 16.77
C HIS A 6 28.24 15.76 16.54
N ASP A 7 27.74 15.55 15.32
CA ASP A 7 26.29 15.53 15.09
C ASP A 7 25.73 14.34 15.88
N ASP A 8 24.87 14.65 16.84
CA ASP A 8 24.08 13.67 17.57
C ASP A 8 23.25 12.85 16.58
N LEU A 9 23.58 11.56 16.45
CA LEU A 9 22.80 10.57 15.70
C LEU A 9 21.53 10.21 16.48
N ALA A 10 20.69 11.20 16.79
CA ALA A 10 19.32 10.94 17.22
C ALA A 10 18.51 10.57 15.98
N GLY A 11 18.23 9.29 15.80
CA GLY A 11 17.28 8.83 14.79
C GLY A 11 15.90 9.45 15.02
N TYR A 12 15.15 9.66 13.95
CA TYR A 12 13.76 10.11 14.04
C TYR A 12 12.84 8.90 14.22
N ASP A 13 11.90 9.00 15.16
CA ASP A 13 10.84 7.99 15.32
C ASP A 13 9.96 7.91 14.08
N ALA A 14 9.41 6.71 13.82
CA ALA A 14 8.42 6.51 12.79
C ALA A 14 7.16 7.35 13.09
N LEU A 15 6.63 8.02 12.06
CA LEU A 15 5.41 8.78 12.18
C LEU A 15 4.22 7.86 12.43
N LYS A 16 3.40 8.18 13.43
CA LYS A 16 2.11 7.52 13.65
C LYS A 16 1.10 8.01 12.62
N ILE A 17 0.89 7.20 11.58
CA ILE A 17 -0.08 7.50 10.53
C ILE A 17 -1.50 7.20 11.04
N LYS A 18 -2.45 8.09 10.75
CA LYS A 18 -3.87 7.90 11.00
C LYS A 18 -4.59 7.70 9.67
N ILE A 19 -5.59 6.82 9.66
CA ILE A 19 -6.51 6.69 8.52
C ILE A 19 -7.14 8.07 8.26
N LYS A 20 -7.11 8.46 7.00
CA LYS A 20 -7.67 9.73 6.54
C LYS A 20 -9.09 9.52 6.07
N THR A 21 -9.88 10.57 6.17
CA THR A 21 -11.30 10.56 5.79
C THR A 21 -11.50 10.83 4.30
N GLY A 22 -10.58 11.58 3.70
CA GLY A 22 -10.72 12.14 2.35
C GLY A 22 -11.17 13.60 2.38
N ASP A 23 -11.79 14.06 3.48
CA ASP A 23 -12.29 15.43 3.64
C ASP A 23 -11.18 16.44 4.01
N GLU A 24 -9.96 15.96 4.23
CA GLU A 24 -8.82 16.82 4.52
C GLU A 24 -8.49 17.72 3.33
N HIS A 25 -8.51 19.03 3.54
CA HIS A 25 -8.09 20.00 2.54
C HIS A 25 -6.57 20.11 2.44
N PHE A 26 -6.06 20.43 1.25
CA PHE A 26 -4.65 20.79 1.07
C PHE A 26 -4.38 22.23 1.54
N HIS A 27 -3.14 22.50 1.98
CA HIS A 27 -2.73 23.82 2.46
C HIS A 27 -1.53 24.34 1.67
N SER A 28 -1.50 25.64 1.39
CA SER A 28 -0.33 26.34 0.84
C SER A 28 -0.03 27.56 1.72
N LYS A 29 1.16 27.58 2.33
CA LYS A 29 1.59 28.64 3.26
C LYS A 29 0.54 28.96 4.35
N GLY A 30 -0.09 27.92 4.90
CA GLY A 30 -1.12 28.04 5.94
C GLY A 30 -2.53 28.36 5.43
N ARG A 31 -2.72 28.63 4.13
CA ARG A 31 -4.04 28.85 3.52
C ARG A 31 -4.62 27.53 3.01
N LEU A 32 -5.88 27.27 3.36
CA LEU A 32 -6.69 26.17 2.81
C LEU A 32 -6.93 26.35 1.30
N LEU A 33 -6.80 25.25 0.55
CA LEU A 33 -7.14 25.14 -0.86
C LEU A 33 -8.49 24.43 -1.03
N ASP A 34 -9.16 24.65 -2.17
CA ASP A 34 -10.47 24.04 -2.45
C ASP A 34 -10.40 22.55 -2.80
N THR A 35 -9.20 22.00 -2.97
CA THR A 35 -8.99 20.58 -3.26
C THR A 35 -8.77 19.76 -1.99
N THR A 36 -9.33 18.56 -2.00
CA THR A 36 -9.36 17.63 -0.87
C THR A 36 -8.49 16.41 -1.14
N LEU A 37 -8.16 15.68 -0.08
CA LEU A 37 -7.45 14.41 -0.20
C LEU A 37 -8.24 13.39 -1.04
N LEU A 38 -9.57 13.43 -0.98
CA LEU A 38 -10.43 12.62 -1.84
C LEU A 38 -10.23 12.93 -3.33
N ASP A 39 -10.04 14.19 -3.71
CA ASP A 39 -9.75 14.55 -5.11
C ASP A 39 -8.42 13.95 -5.57
N PHE A 40 -7.40 14.00 -4.70
CA PHE A 40 -6.11 13.36 -4.97
C PHE A 40 -6.26 11.83 -5.09
N TRP A 41 -7.01 11.19 -4.21
CA TRP A 41 -7.26 9.75 -4.29
C TRP A 41 -8.01 9.37 -5.56
N ARG A 42 -9.02 10.15 -5.97
CA ARG A 42 -9.70 9.95 -7.26
C ARG A 42 -8.72 10.05 -8.42
N TRP A 43 -7.89 11.10 -8.46
CA TRP A 43 -6.90 11.28 -9.52
C TRP A 43 -5.88 10.14 -9.58
N SER A 44 -5.35 9.73 -8.43
CA SER A 44 -4.29 8.70 -8.34
C SER A 44 -4.80 7.26 -8.44
N SER A 45 -6.06 7.01 -8.06
CA SER A 45 -6.57 5.67 -7.78
C SER A 45 -7.91 5.35 -8.46
N SER A 46 -8.26 6.03 -9.55
CA SER A 46 -9.47 5.69 -10.32
C SER A 46 -9.29 4.48 -11.25
N ASP A 47 -8.07 4.23 -11.73
CA ASP A 47 -7.80 3.08 -12.59
C ASP A 47 -7.61 1.80 -11.77
N LEU A 48 -8.73 1.20 -11.35
CA LEU A 48 -8.74 -0.04 -10.57
C LEU A 48 -8.26 -1.27 -11.37
N VAL A 49 -8.08 -1.14 -12.70
CA VAL A 49 -7.70 -2.26 -13.58
C VAL A 49 -6.18 -2.32 -13.77
N ASN A 50 -5.44 -1.23 -13.55
CA ASN A 50 -3.98 -1.28 -13.60
C ASN A 50 -3.39 -2.29 -12.61
N ASN A 51 -2.22 -2.84 -12.95
CA ASN A 51 -1.61 -3.92 -12.19
C ASN A 51 -1.39 -3.59 -10.71
N THR A 52 -0.98 -2.35 -10.41
CA THR A 52 -0.62 -1.94 -9.05
C THR A 52 -1.86 -1.84 -8.18
N LEU A 53 -2.88 -1.10 -8.64
CA LEU A 53 -4.07 -0.83 -7.85
C LEU A 53 -5.03 -2.02 -7.80
N ARG A 54 -5.06 -2.85 -8.85
CA ARG A 54 -5.81 -4.11 -8.85
C ARG A 54 -5.32 -5.06 -7.75
N GLY A 55 -4.00 -5.13 -7.51
CA GLY A 55 -3.42 -5.87 -6.38
C GLY A 55 -3.95 -5.35 -5.05
N LYS A 56 -3.79 -4.04 -4.81
CA LYS A 56 -4.26 -3.38 -3.57
C LYS A 56 -5.76 -3.55 -3.35
N LEU A 57 -6.57 -3.47 -4.40
CA LEU A 57 -8.01 -3.68 -4.32
C LEU A 57 -8.35 -5.13 -3.94
N ALA A 58 -7.65 -6.11 -4.51
CA ALA A 58 -7.85 -7.51 -4.16
C ALA A 58 -7.50 -7.78 -2.68
N GLU A 59 -6.37 -7.26 -2.20
CA GLU A 59 -5.98 -7.32 -0.79
C GLU A 59 -7.07 -6.72 0.10
N TYR A 60 -7.57 -5.52 -0.24
CA TYR A 60 -8.64 -4.85 0.50
C TYR A 60 -9.92 -5.69 0.55
N LEU A 61 -10.35 -6.28 -0.57
CA LEU A 61 -11.54 -7.14 -0.61
C LEU A 61 -11.39 -8.40 0.27
N VAL A 62 -10.22 -9.04 0.24
CA VAL A 62 -9.94 -10.20 1.11
C VAL A 62 -9.92 -9.77 2.58
N THR A 63 -9.33 -8.62 2.88
CA THR A 63 -9.31 -8.03 4.24
C THR A 63 -10.72 -7.80 4.77
N GLN A 64 -11.61 -7.24 3.93
CA GLN A 64 -13.03 -7.04 4.26
C GLN A 64 -13.74 -8.39 4.51
N ALA A 65 -13.52 -9.38 3.66
CA ALA A 65 -14.12 -10.71 3.79
C ALA A 65 -13.67 -11.45 5.06
N LEU A 66 -12.42 -11.22 5.49
CA LEU A 66 -11.85 -11.78 6.73
C LEU A 66 -12.23 -10.98 7.98
N GLY A 67 -12.82 -9.78 7.84
CA GLY A 67 -13.16 -8.92 8.97
C GLY A 67 -11.95 -8.31 9.70
N ILE A 68 -10.80 -8.22 9.03
CA ILE A 68 -9.53 -7.73 9.62
C ILE A 68 -9.12 -6.34 9.13
N ALA A 69 -10.06 -5.58 8.54
CA ALA A 69 -9.80 -4.30 7.88
C ALA A 69 -9.59 -3.10 8.82
N SER A 70 -9.30 -3.36 10.09
CA SER A 70 -9.24 -2.32 11.14
C SER A 70 -7.93 -1.53 11.17
N SER A 71 -6.91 -1.91 10.40
CA SER A 71 -5.59 -1.26 10.42
C SER A 71 -5.14 -0.78 9.04
N LEU A 72 -4.25 0.21 9.05
CA LEU A 72 -3.54 0.64 7.84
C LEU A 72 -2.81 -0.55 7.22
N ARG A 73 -2.78 -0.61 5.88
CA ARG A 73 -1.98 -1.58 5.15
C ARG A 73 -0.49 -1.31 5.39
N THR A 74 0.26 -2.34 5.79
CA THR A 74 1.72 -2.32 5.87
C THR A 74 2.29 -2.78 4.53
N GLU A 75 3.12 -1.97 3.87
CA GLU A 75 3.61 -2.25 2.50
C GLU A 75 4.82 -3.19 2.42
N TRP A 76 5.38 -3.63 3.56
CA TRP A 76 6.71 -4.27 3.61
C TRP A 76 6.76 -5.61 4.35
N ASP A 77 5.61 -6.22 4.62
CA ASP A 77 5.56 -7.54 5.25
C ASP A 77 5.82 -8.66 4.22
N SER A 78 6.29 -9.82 4.70
CA SER A 78 6.56 -11.01 3.88
C SER A 78 5.30 -11.69 3.34
N PHE A 79 4.12 -11.16 3.68
CA PHE A 79 2.79 -11.62 3.34
C PHE A 79 1.87 -10.40 3.25
N ASP A 80 0.80 -10.47 2.46
CA ASP A 80 -0.12 -9.34 2.31
C ASP A 80 -1.03 -9.18 3.53
N LEU A 81 -1.49 -10.29 4.13
CA LEU A 81 -2.44 -10.29 5.24
C LEU A 81 -2.09 -11.35 6.29
N MET A 82 -2.43 -11.06 7.55
CA MET A 82 -2.36 -12.02 8.65
C MET A 82 -3.66 -12.03 9.44
N THR A 83 -4.19 -13.22 9.69
CA THR A 83 -5.39 -13.40 10.53
C THR A 83 -5.04 -13.32 12.02
N SER A 84 -6.06 -13.16 12.88
CA SER A 84 -5.88 -13.19 14.34
C SER A 84 -5.33 -14.52 14.87
N THR A 85 -5.44 -15.62 14.11
CA THR A 85 -4.86 -16.92 14.45
C THR A 85 -3.43 -17.11 13.93
N GLY A 86 -2.84 -16.08 13.32
CA GLY A 86 -1.47 -16.14 12.78
C GLY A 86 -1.34 -16.78 11.40
N LEU A 87 -2.45 -17.07 10.69
CA LEU A 87 -2.37 -17.51 9.29
C LEU A 87 -1.93 -16.35 8.42
N GLN A 88 -0.81 -16.54 7.71
CA GLN A 88 -0.27 -15.63 6.71
C GLN A 88 -0.90 -15.92 5.34
N ILE A 89 -1.26 -14.87 4.61
CA ILE A 89 -1.98 -14.95 3.34
C ILE A 89 -1.30 -14.05 2.31
N GLU A 90 -1.02 -14.63 1.15
CA GLU A 90 -0.61 -13.94 -0.07
C GLU A 90 -1.81 -13.81 -1.01
N VAL A 91 -2.09 -12.59 -1.47
CA VAL A 91 -3.20 -12.27 -2.38
C VAL A 91 -2.64 -11.98 -3.77
N LYS A 92 -3.07 -12.77 -4.76
CA LYS A 92 -2.70 -12.54 -6.17
C LYS A 92 -3.94 -12.20 -6.99
N SER A 93 -3.82 -11.15 -7.82
CA SER A 93 -4.89 -10.72 -8.72
C SER A 93 -4.43 -10.74 -10.18
N ALA A 94 -5.37 -11.02 -11.08
CA ALA A 94 -5.15 -10.97 -12.53
C ALA A 94 -6.44 -10.54 -13.24
N ALA A 95 -6.30 -10.01 -14.44
CA ALA A 95 -7.42 -9.64 -15.30
C ALA A 95 -7.11 -9.99 -16.75
N TYR A 96 -8.15 -10.34 -17.52
CA TYR A 96 -8.04 -10.57 -18.96
C TYR A 96 -7.81 -9.27 -19.74
N LEU A 97 -8.39 -8.17 -19.25
CA LEU A 97 -8.28 -6.82 -19.80
C LEU A 97 -7.25 -6.01 -19.01
N GLN A 98 -6.53 -5.13 -19.70
CA GLN A 98 -5.59 -4.18 -19.09
C GLN A 98 -6.04 -2.74 -19.36
N SER A 99 -5.62 -1.81 -18.51
CA SER A 99 -5.96 -0.40 -18.67
C SER A 99 -5.18 0.30 -19.79
N TRP A 100 -4.13 -0.33 -20.31
CA TRP A 100 -3.43 0.08 -21.52
C TRP A 100 -3.81 -0.81 -22.71
N TYR A 101 -3.51 -0.31 -23.92
CA TYR A 101 -3.82 -1.02 -25.16
C TYR A 101 -3.16 -2.41 -25.25
N HIS A 102 -3.93 -3.42 -25.65
CA HIS A 102 -3.44 -4.76 -25.95
C HIS A 102 -4.25 -5.38 -27.09
N LYS A 103 -3.61 -6.24 -27.90
CA LYS A 103 -4.23 -6.83 -29.11
C LYS A 103 -5.07 -8.08 -28.83
N LYS A 104 -4.91 -8.70 -27.66
CA LYS A 104 -5.61 -9.92 -27.24
C LYS A 104 -5.73 -9.95 -25.71
N LEU A 105 -6.64 -10.75 -25.17
CA LEU A 105 -6.78 -10.94 -23.72
C LEU A 105 -5.50 -11.54 -23.12
N SER A 106 -5.20 -11.18 -21.86
CA SER A 106 -4.11 -11.76 -21.09
C SER A 106 -4.39 -13.23 -20.76
N SER A 107 -3.41 -14.11 -20.96
CA SER A 107 -3.46 -15.47 -20.42
C SER A 107 -3.12 -15.43 -18.93
N ILE A 108 -4.03 -15.86 -18.08
CA ILE A 108 -3.86 -15.83 -16.62
C ILE A 108 -3.18 -17.12 -16.14
N SER A 109 -2.11 -16.99 -15.36
CA SER A 109 -1.47 -18.09 -14.65
C SER A 109 -0.88 -17.60 -13.33
N PHE A 110 -0.83 -18.48 -12.33
CA PHE A 110 -0.27 -18.17 -11.01
C PHE A 110 0.78 -19.22 -10.63
N GLY A 111 1.95 -18.76 -10.19
CA GLY A 111 2.94 -19.63 -9.56
C GLY A 111 2.55 -19.88 -8.10
N ILE A 112 2.41 -21.15 -7.71
CA ILE A 112 2.07 -21.58 -6.34
C ILE A 112 3.19 -22.40 -5.69
N ARG A 113 4.40 -22.38 -6.26
CA ARG A 113 5.55 -23.08 -5.71
C ARG A 113 6.05 -22.35 -4.45
N PRO A 114 6.63 -23.06 -3.47
CA PRO A 114 7.25 -22.42 -2.31
C PRO A 114 8.29 -21.38 -2.73
N THR A 115 8.26 -20.22 -2.07
CA THR A 115 9.21 -19.11 -2.28
C THR A 115 9.86 -18.74 -0.96
N LEU A 116 11.09 -18.22 -1.00
CA LEU A 116 11.73 -17.62 0.17
C LEU A 116 11.10 -16.24 0.41
N GLY A 117 10.56 -16.01 1.62
CA GLY A 117 10.06 -14.71 2.04
C GLY A 117 11.20 -13.82 2.54
N TRP A 118 11.08 -12.51 2.34
CA TRP A 118 11.95 -11.51 2.94
C TRP A 118 11.30 -10.99 4.23
N ASP A 119 12.01 -11.02 5.34
CA ASP A 119 11.50 -10.58 6.65
C ASP A 119 12.14 -9.24 7.03
N ALA A 120 11.31 -8.19 7.07
CA ALA A 120 11.70 -6.82 7.38
C ALA A 120 12.33 -6.65 8.77
N ALA A 121 12.05 -7.57 9.71
CA ALA A 121 12.62 -7.54 11.05
C ALA A 121 14.08 -8.03 11.10
N VAL A 122 14.53 -8.76 10.09
CA VAL A 122 15.88 -9.38 10.07
C VAL A 122 16.75 -8.98 8.88
N GLY A 123 16.18 -8.35 7.84
CA GLY A 123 16.93 -7.73 6.74
C GLY A 123 17.44 -8.69 5.67
#